data_AF-A0A1N6X7K7-F1
#
_entry.id   AF-A0A1N6X7K7-F1
#
_cell.length_a   1.000
_cell.length_b   1.000
_cell.length_c   1.000
_cell.angle_alpha   90.00
_cell.angle_beta   90.00
_cell.angle_gamma   90.00
#
_symmetry.space_group_name_H-M   'P 1'
#
loop_
_entity.id
_entity.type
_entity.pdbx_description
1 polymer ?
#
loop_
_entity_poly.entity_id
_entity_poly.type
_entity_poly.pdbx_seq_one_letter_code
_entity_poly.pdbx_strand_id
1 'polypeptide(L)'
;MKNEADYLAGWTGKIFNPESGKWSSGGAARARRIALAGGVGAVEARAFTAGIQFVQPVMEQMQAQLDRATKALEILIADNPKLAKRLNS
;
A
#
# COMPACT_ATOMS: atom_id res chain seq x y z
N MET A 1 18.23 -15.72 6.18
CA MET A 1 18.86 -14.63 5.38
C MET A 1 18.63 -13.31 6.11
N LYS A 2 19.59 -12.38 6.16
CA LYS A 2 19.43 -11.13 6.94
C LYS A 2 18.35 -10.16 6.40
N ASN A 3 17.85 -10.35 5.18
CA ASN A 3 16.68 -9.67 4.63
C ASN A 3 15.90 -10.61 3.70
N GLU A 4 14.94 -11.35 4.25
CA GLU A 4 14.10 -12.30 3.50
C GLU A 4 13.19 -11.58 2.49
N ALA A 5 12.64 -10.42 2.86
CA ALA A 5 11.82 -9.60 1.96
C ALA A 5 12.61 -9.15 0.71
N ASP A 6 13.86 -8.70 0.86
CA ASP A 6 14.70 -8.32 -0.28
C ASP A 6 15.02 -9.52 -1.19
N TYR A 7 15.15 -10.72 -0.59
CA TYR A 7 15.36 -11.96 -1.34
C TYR A 7 14.13 -12.33 -2.17
N LEU A 8 12.95 -12.34 -1.54
CA LEU A 8 11.67 -12.62 -2.22
C LEU A 8 11.36 -11.60 -3.32
N ALA A 9 11.72 -10.34 -3.11
CA ALA A 9 11.56 -9.28 -4.12
C ALA A 9 12.70 -9.24 -5.17
N GLY A 10 13.65 -10.18 -5.14
CA GLY A 10 14.70 -10.34 -6.15
C GLY A 10 15.85 -9.33 -6.04
N TRP A 11 15.88 -8.48 -5.00
CA TRP A 11 16.88 -7.43 -4.84
C TRP A 11 18.28 -7.97 -4.57
N THR A 12 18.39 -9.17 -4.01
CA THR A 12 19.66 -9.84 -3.71
C THR A 12 20.12 -10.80 -4.83
N GLY A 13 19.33 -10.95 -5.90
CA GLY A 13 19.67 -11.82 -7.03
C GLY A 13 20.93 -11.35 -7.77
N LYS A 14 21.58 -12.24 -8.55
CA LYS A 14 22.81 -11.87 -9.29
C LYS A 14 22.55 -10.67 -10.21
N ILE A 15 23.49 -9.73 -10.26
CA ILE A 15 23.45 -8.57 -11.16
C ILE A 15 24.86 -8.25 -11.65
N PHE A 16 25.00 -7.97 -12.96
CA PHE A 16 26.30 -7.63 -13.56
C PHE A 16 26.63 -6.16 -13.35
N ASN A 17 27.80 -5.87 -12.77
CA ASN A 17 28.33 -4.51 -12.68
C ASN A 17 29.26 -4.21 -13.87
N PRO A 18 28.88 -3.33 -14.82
CA PRO A 18 29.69 -2.97 -15.98
C PRO A 18 30.90 -2.13 -15.61
N GLU A 19 30.85 -1.34 -14.53
CA GLU A 19 31.98 -0.49 -14.11
C GLU A 19 33.16 -1.33 -13.59
N SER A 20 32.85 -2.43 -12.90
CA SER A 20 33.87 -3.34 -12.36
C SER A 20 34.04 -4.63 -13.16
N GLY A 21 33.23 -4.85 -14.22
CA GLY A 21 33.19 -6.08 -15.01
C GLY A 21 32.82 -7.36 -14.24
N LYS A 22 32.18 -7.25 -13.07
CA LYS A 22 31.98 -8.38 -12.13
C LYS A 22 30.50 -8.60 -11.81
N TRP A 23 30.13 -9.85 -11.59
CA TRP A 23 28.82 -10.22 -11.06
C TRP A 23 28.77 -10.01 -9.55
N SER A 24 27.71 -9.35 -9.07
CA SER A 24 27.44 -9.11 -7.66
C SER A 24 26.19 -9.90 -7.22
N SER A 25 26.16 -10.33 -5.95
CA SER A 25 25.02 -11.01 -5.32
C SER A 25 24.79 -10.49 -3.90
N GLY A 26 23.67 -10.85 -3.28
CA GLY A 26 23.39 -10.49 -1.89
C GLY A 26 23.27 -8.98 -1.68
N GLY A 27 23.94 -8.47 -0.65
CA GLY A 27 23.91 -7.04 -0.29
C GLY A 27 24.50 -6.12 -1.37
N ALA A 28 25.55 -6.55 -2.08
CA ALA A 28 26.16 -5.77 -3.16
C ALA A 28 25.20 -5.62 -4.35
N ALA A 29 24.45 -6.68 -4.67
CA ALA A 29 23.44 -6.61 -5.72
C ALA A 29 22.26 -5.70 -5.33
N ARG A 30 21.86 -5.72 -4.06
CA ARG A 30 20.85 -4.81 -3.51
C ARG A 30 21.31 -3.36 -3.63
N ALA A 31 22.52 -3.03 -3.16
CA ALA A 31 23.06 -1.67 -3.23
C ALA A 31 23.12 -1.14 -4.67
N ARG A 32 23.54 -1.99 -5.62
CA ARG A 32 23.56 -1.59 -7.04
C ARG A 32 22.17 -1.38 -7.62
N ARG A 33 21.19 -2.23 -7.28
CA ARG A 33 19.79 -2.01 -7.69
C ARG A 33 19.21 -0.74 -7.08
N ILE A 34 19.56 -0.43 -5.83
CA ILE A 34 19.18 0.83 -5.18
C ILE A 34 19.75 2.02 -5.96
N ALA A 35 21.05 1.99 -6.29
CA ALA A 35 21.68 3.03 -7.09
C ALA A 35 21.01 3.19 -8.47
N LEU A 36 20.74 2.08 -9.18
CA LEU A 36 20.06 2.10 -10.48
C LEU A 36 18.61 2.58 -10.40
N ALA A 37 17.92 2.32 -9.29
CA ALA A 37 16.55 2.74 -9.09
C ALA A 37 16.41 4.23 -8.72
N GLY A 38 17.51 4.97 -8.53
CA GLY A 38 17.48 6.37 -8.10
C GLY A 38 17.82 6.59 -6.62
N GLY A 39 18.48 5.61 -5.99
CA GLY A 39 18.93 5.70 -4.60
C GLY A 39 17.89 5.26 -3.57
N VAL A 40 18.10 5.67 -2.32
CA VAL A 40 17.24 5.31 -1.17
C VAL A 40 15.79 5.78 -1.37
N GLY A 41 15.61 6.96 -1.97
CA GLY A 41 14.27 7.52 -2.23
C GLY A 41 13.39 6.64 -3.12
N ALA A 42 13.98 5.83 -4.01
CA ALA A 42 13.22 4.92 -4.86
C ALA A 42 12.70 3.69 -4.09
N VAL A 43 13.45 3.22 -3.08
CA VAL A 43 13.01 2.14 -2.19
C VAL A 43 11.87 2.65 -1.30
N GLU A 44 12.02 3.84 -0.74
CA GLU A 44 11.01 4.48 0.09
C GLU A 44 9.71 4.75 -0.69
N ALA A 45 9.82 5.29 -1.91
CA ALA A 45 8.66 5.50 -2.78
C ALA A 45 7.94 4.18 -3.10
N ARG A 46 8.68 3.11 -3.39
CA ARG A 46 8.08 1.80 -3.66
C ARG A 46 7.43 1.20 -2.40
N ALA A 47 8.06 1.34 -1.25
CA ALA A 47 7.50 0.90 0.03
C ALA A 47 6.22 1.67 0.37
N PHE A 48 6.20 2.98 0.12
CA PHE A 48 5.02 3.83 0.29
C PHE A 48 3.87 3.39 -0.63
N THR A 49 4.14 3.19 -1.92
CA THR A 49 3.12 2.71 -2.87
C THR A 49 2.60 1.32 -2.49
N ALA A 50 3.46 0.41 -2.03
CA ALA A 50 3.03 -0.89 -1.54
C ALA A 50 2.15 -0.78 -0.28
N GLY A 51 2.47 0.16 0.61
CA GLY A 51 1.65 0.47 1.77
C GLY A 51 0.25 0.99 1.40
N ILE A 52 0.16 1.90 0.42
CA ILE A 52 -1.13 2.36 -0.11
C ILE A 52 -1.95 1.19 -0.67
N GLN A 53 -1.33 0.36 -1.52
CA GLN A 53 -2.00 -0.81 -2.12
C GLN A 53 -2.52 -1.80 -1.08
N PHE A 54 -1.79 -1.97 0.04
CA PHE A 54 -2.21 -2.84 1.14
C PHE A 54 -3.47 -2.31 1.85
N VAL A 55 -3.58 -0.99 2.03
CA VAL A 55 -4.69 -0.35 2.77
C VAL A 55 -5.90 -0.05 1.88
N GLN A 56 -5.70 0.07 0.55
CA GLN A 56 -6.74 0.30 -0.45
C GLN A 56 -8.02 -0.55 -0.26
N PRO A 57 -7.95 -1.91 -0.14
CA PRO A 57 -9.16 -2.72 0.00
C PRO A 57 -9.92 -2.46 1.31
N VAL A 58 -9.21 -2.12 2.39
CA VAL A 58 -9.84 -1.78 3.68
C VAL A 58 -10.62 -0.47 3.57
N MET A 59 -10.05 0.52 2.87
CA MET A 59 -10.71 1.81 2.64
C MET A 59 -11.95 1.65 1.75
N GLU A 60 -11.87 0.85 0.70
CA GLU A 60 -13.02 0.52 -0.16
C GLU A 60 -14.12 -0.21 0.63
N GLN A 61 -13.74 -1.15 1.49
CA GLN A 61 -14.69 -1.84 2.36
C GLN A 61 -15.35 -0.89 3.36
N MET A 62 -14.61 0.04 3.96
CA MET A 62 -15.16 1.05 4.87
C MET A 62 -16.15 1.99 4.16
N GLN A 63 -15.82 2.45 2.95
CA GLN A 63 -16.75 3.27 2.15
C GLN A 63 -18.05 2.52 1.85
N ALA A 64 -17.95 1.25 1.45
CA ALA A 64 -19.13 0.43 1.20
C ALA A 64 -20.00 0.21 2.46
N GLN A 65 -19.38 0.13 3.65
CA GLN A 65 -20.12 0.04 4.91
C GLN A 65 -20.82 1.35 5.26
N LEU A 66 -20.15 2.49 5.08
CA LEU A 66 -20.75 3.81 5.30
C LEU A 66 -21.94 4.04 4.38
N ASP A 67 -21.83 3.69 3.09
CA ASP A 67 -22.95 3.84 2.14
C ASP A 67 -24.16 3.00 2.53
N ARG A 68 -23.94 1.77 2.99
CA ARG A 68 -25.03 0.90 3.48
C ARG A 68 -25.67 1.45 4.74
N ALA A 69 -24.86 1.95 5.68
CA ALA A 69 -25.35 2.55 6.91
C ALA A 69 -26.19 3.81 6.63
N THR A 70 -25.71 4.68 5.74
CA THR A 70 -26.44 5.89 5.32
C THR A 70 -27.79 5.54 4.70
N LYS A 71 -27.83 4.59 3.76
CA LYS A 71 -29.10 4.13 3.15
C LYS A 71 -30.05 3.53 4.18
N ALA A 72 -29.54 2.72 5.11
CA ALA A 72 -30.36 2.15 6.17
C ALA A 72 -30.96 3.24 7.09
N LEU A 73 -30.18 4.27 7.41
CA LEU A 73 -30.65 5.42 8.18
C LEU A 73 -31.70 6.23 7.43
N GLU A 74 -31.53 6.46 6.13
CA GLU A 74 -32.53 7.15 5.30
C GLU A 74 -33.88 6.41 5.31
N ILE A 75 -33.86 5.08 5.14
CA ILE A 75 -35.06 4.25 5.22
C ILE A 75 -35.70 4.35 6.60
N LEU A 76 -34.92 4.23 7.68
CA LEU A 76 -35.43 4.33 9.05
C LEU A 76 -36.05 5.71 9.36
N ILE A 77 -35.47 6.79 8.84
CA ILE A 77 -36.03 8.15 9.00
C ILE A 77 -37.33 8.28 8.20
N ALA A 78 -37.39 7.74 6.99
CA ALA A 78 -38.59 7.74 6.17
C ALA A 78 -39.74 6.94 6.82
N ASP A 79 -39.43 5.79 7.42
CA ASP A 79 -40.40 4.92 8.09
C ASP A 79 -40.81 5.41 9.49
N ASN A 80 -40.07 6.37 10.09
CA ASN A 80 -40.38 6.95 11.40
C ASN A 80 -40.47 8.49 11.39
N PRO A 81 -41.66 9.07 11.12
CA PRO A 81 -41.85 10.53 11.06
C PRO A 81 -41.61 11.26 12.40
N LYS A 82 -41.64 10.55 13.54
CA LYS A 82 -41.29 11.09 14.86
C LYS A 82 -39.77 11.33 15.03
N LEU A 83 -38.93 10.54 14.37
CA LEU A 83 -37.47 10.69 14.38
C LEU A 83 -37.05 11.90 13.55
N ALA A 84 -37.65 12.09 12.38
CA ALA A 84 -37.43 13.26 11.52
C ALA A 84 -37.74 14.59 12.25
N LYS A 85 -38.79 14.62 13.09
CA LYS A 85 -39.16 15.79 13.90
C LYS A 85 -38.15 16.13 15.01
N ARG A 86 -37.44 15.15 15.56
CA ARG A 86 -36.42 15.34 16.63
C ARG A 86 -35.03 15.68 16.09
N LEU A 87 -34.74 15.34 14.84
CA LEU A 87 -33.49 15.70 14.16
C LEU A 87 -33.50 17.17 13.66
N ASN A 88 -34.68 17.73 13.41
CA ASN A 88 -34.87 19.10 12.94
C ASN A 88 -35.25 20.11 14.06
N SER A 89 -35.20 19.69 15.33
CA SER A 89 -35.44 20.51 16.52
C SER A 89 -34.15 20.73 17.30
#